data_AF-A0A961MGV8-F1
#
_entry.id   AF-A0A961MGV8-F1
#
_cell.length_a   1.000
_cell.length_b   1.000
_cell.length_c   1.000
_cell.angle_alpha   90.00
_cell.angle_beta   90.00
_cell.angle_gamma   90.00
#
_symmetry.space_group_name_H-M   'P 1'
#
loop_
_entity.id
_entity.type
_entity.pdbx_description
1 polymer ?
#
loop_
_entity_poly.entity_id
_entity_poly.type
_entity_poly.pdbx_seq_one_letter_code
_entity_poly.pdbx_strand_id
1 'polypeptide(L)'
;AERAVMAGARPTDVDQAARALGFAQGPLLRADKAGLAHMAEILAQAHRAPGPATLFLIEEGQGFYRTEGGATRPAPGLDATLEALRTEAGIVPRALSRIQIQARLLAELAAEGAAMLQDGAAHRALDVDVAAVLALGFPTALGGPMFQADQMGLLATRTLLRTLQDEGAPAPAALWDVLVRNGRHFGDLDD
;
A
#
# COMPACT_ATOMS: atom_id res chain seq x y z
N ALA A 1 -2.83 0.44 0.71
CA ALA A 1 -3.93 1.44 0.60
C ALA A 1 -5.24 0.87 1.13
N GLU A 2 -5.76 -0.19 0.53
CA GLU A 2 -6.98 -0.88 0.99
C GLU A 2 -6.90 -1.31 2.46
N ARG A 3 -5.77 -1.87 2.93
CA ARG A 3 -5.59 -2.19 4.35
C ARG A 3 -5.83 -1.01 5.30
N ALA A 4 -5.44 0.21 4.92
CA ALA A 4 -5.75 1.40 5.72
C ALA A 4 -7.25 1.70 5.74
N VAL A 5 -7.97 1.43 4.63
CA VAL A 5 -9.43 1.53 4.56
C VAL A 5 -10.09 0.49 5.49
N MET A 6 -9.64 -0.76 5.42
CA MET A 6 -10.10 -1.82 6.32
C MET A 6 -9.84 -1.46 7.79
N ALA A 7 -8.68 -0.89 8.10
CA ALA A 7 -8.32 -0.44 9.45
C ALA A 7 -9.13 0.78 9.95
N GLY A 8 -9.97 1.41 9.12
CA GLY A 8 -10.90 2.47 9.53
C GLY A 8 -10.73 3.82 8.82
N ALA A 9 -9.76 3.98 7.92
CA ALA A 9 -9.66 5.20 7.11
C ALA A 9 -10.77 5.24 6.05
N ARG A 10 -11.23 6.44 5.68
CA ARG A 10 -12.05 6.60 4.48
C ARG A 10 -11.15 6.55 3.24
N PRO A 11 -11.64 6.05 2.09
CA PRO A 11 -10.88 6.09 0.83
C PRO A 11 -10.34 7.49 0.51
N THR A 12 -11.15 8.51 0.75
CA THR A 12 -10.78 9.92 0.54
C THR A 12 -9.63 10.36 1.42
N ASP A 13 -9.55 9.89 2.68
CA ASP A 13 -8.46 10.22 3.59
C ASP A 13 -7.15 9.56 3.13
N VAL A 14 -7.22 8.32 2.63
CA VAL A 14 -6.08 7.61 2.06
C VAL A 14 -5.53 8.34 0.83
N ASP A 15 -6.41 8.72 -0.09
CA ASP A 15 -6.02 9.41 -1.31
C ASP A 15 -5.53 10.84 -1.05
N GLN A 16 -6.04 11.51 -0.02
CA GLN A 16 -5.54 12.82 0.42
C GLN A 16 -4.17 12.68 1.11
N ALA A 17 -3.97 11.65 1.93
CA ALA A 17 -2.69 11.39 2.59
C ALA A 17 -1.58 11.09 1.56
N ALA A 18 -1.88 10.28 0.54
CA ALA A 18 -0.97 10.01 -0.57
C ALA A 18 -0.64 11.29 -1.36
N ARG A 19 -1.65 12.11 -1.71
CA ARG A 19 -1.39 13.40 -2.37
C ARG A 19 -0.57 14.34 -1.53
N ALA A 20 -0.78 14.36 -0.21
CA ALA A 20 0.04 15.14 0.71
C ALA A 20 1.49 14.65 0.84
N LEU A 21 1.79 13.39 0.48
CA LEU A 21 3.17 12.90 0.32
C LEU A 21 3.80 13.37 -1.00
N GLY A 22 3.00 13.84 -1.96
CA GLY A 22 3.47 14.29 -3.27
C GLY A 22 3.03 13.40 -4.44
N PHE A 23 2.21 12.37 -4.22
CA PHE A 23 1.66 11.60 -5.34
C PHE A 23 0.71 12.47 -6.16
N ALA A 24 0.79 12.39 -7.50
CA ALA A 24 -0.10 13.14 -8.39
C ALA A 24 -1.59 12.78 -8.21
N GLN A 25 -1.87 11.52 -7.86
CA GLN A 25 -3.20 11.01 -7.57
C GLN A 25 -3.13 10.00 -6.44
N GLY A 26 -4.21 9.93 -5.65
CA GLY A 26 -4.33 8.91 -4.61
C GLY A 26 -4.46 7.49 -5.20
N PRO A 27 -3.94 6.48 -4.51
CA PRO A 27 -3.87 5.12 -5.03
C PRO A 27 -5.24 4.49 -5.31
N LEU A 28 -6.27 4.78 -4.51
CA LEU A 28 -7.60 4.17 -4.68
C LEU A 28 -8.31 4.77 -5.90
N LEU A 29 -8.31 6.10 -6.03
CA LEU A 29 -8.87 6.75 -7.22
C LEU A 29 -8.12 6.35 -8.50
N ARG A 30 -6.79 6.17 -8.43
CA ARG A 30 -6.02 5.68 -9.58
C ARG A 30 -6.46 4.26 -9.95
N ALA A 31 -6.61 3.37 -8.97
CA ALA A 31 -7.04 2.00 -9.21
C ALA A 31 -8.44 1.95 -9.84
N ASP A 32 -9.39 2.75 -9.35
CA ASP A 32 -10.74 2.86 -9.94
C ASP A 32 -10.69 3.34 -11.39
N LYS A 33 -9.85 4.33 -11.71
CA LYS A 33 -9.69 4.84 -13.09
C LYS A 33 -9.05 3.82 -14.03
N ALA A 34 -8.13 3.00 -13.53
CA ALA A 34 -7.54 1.90 -14.28
C ALA A 34 -8.53 0.73 -14.45
N GLY A 35 -9.51 0.61 -13.54
CA GLY A 35 -10.46 -0.48 -13.46
C GLY A 35 -9.98 -1.56 -12.50
N LEU A 36 -10.70 -1.79 -11.40
CA LEU A 36 -10.32 -2.77 -10.38
C LEU A 36 -10.23 -4.19 -10.93
N ALA A 37 -11.15 -4.58 -11.81
CA ALA A 37 -11.14 -5.91 -12.45
C ALA A 37 -9.88 -6.12 -13.30
N HIS A 38 -9.50 -5.11 -14.09
CA HIS A 38 -8.26 -5.17 -14.88
C HIS A 38 -7.01 -5.25 -13.99
N MET A 39 -6.98 -4.48 -12.89
CA MET A 39 -5.89 -4.59 -11.91
C MET A 39 -5.83 -5.99 -11.26
N ALA A 40 -6.98 -6.63 -11.01
CA ALA A 40 -7.03 -7.99 -10.48
C ALA A 40 -6.50 -9.03 -11.48
N GLU A 41 -6.72 -8.86 -12.79
CA GLU A 41 -6.12 -9.70 -13.83
C GLU A 41 -4.59 -9.60 -13.82
N ILE A 42 -4.04 -8.39 -13.67
CA ILE A 42 -2.58 -8.17 -13.56
C ILE A 42 -2.03 -8.86 -12.30
N LEU A 43 -2.73 -8.74 -11.17
CA LEU A 43 -2.34 -9.43 -9.93
C LEU A 43 -2.37 -10.96 -10.11
N ALA A 44 -3.39 -11.49 -10.78
CA ALA A 44 -3.51 -12.94 -11.03
C ALA A 44 -2.36 -13.48 -11.90
N GLN A 45 -1.87 -12.71 -12.88
CA GLN A 45 -0.67 -13.05 -13.66
C GLN A 45 0.59 -13.13 -12.79
N ALA A 46 0.63 -12.39 -11.68
CA ALA A 46 1.69 -12.46 -10.67
C ALA A 46 1.40 -13.46 -9.54
N HIS A 47 0.39 -14.34 -9.71
CA HIS A 47 -0.08 -15.29 -8.69
C HIS A 47 -0.52 -14.63 -7.38
N ARG A 48 -1.12 -13.43 -7.46
CA ARG A 48 -1.64 -12.67 -6.33
C ARG A 48 -3.14 -12.44 -6.46
N ALA A 49 -3.78 -12.23 -5.32
CA ALA A 49 -5.19 -11.84 -5.23
C ALA A 49 -5.31 -10.37 -4.80
N PRO A 50 -6.37 -9.66 -5.24
CA PRO A 50 -6.76 -8.38 -4.64
C PRO A 50 -7.14 -8.58 -3.16
N GLY A 51 -7.13 -7.49 -2.39
CA GLY A 51 -7.66 -7.52 -1.03
C GLY A 51 -9.19 -7.71 -1.01
N PRO A 52 -9.77 -8.06 0.15
CA PRO A 52 -11.17 -8.45 0.28
C PRO A 52 -12.16 -7.35 -0.14
N ALA A 53 -11.89 -6.08 0.18
CA ALA A 53 -12.75 -4.98 -0.24
C ALA A 53 -12.64 -4.72 -1.74
N THR A 54 -11.42 -4.80 -2.31
CA THR A 54 -11.25 -4.68 -3.76
C THR A 54 -11.96 -5.82 -4.50
N LEU A 55 -11.86 -7.05 -4.00
CA LEU A 55 -12.53 -8.22 -4.58
C LEU A 55 -14.07 -8.06 -4.54
N PHE A 56 -14.63 -7.73 -3.39
CA PHE A 56 -16.07 -7.51 -3.24
C PHE A 56 -16.58 -6.41 -4.19
N LEU A 57 -15.85 -5.29 -4.32
CA LEU A 57 -16.22 -4.22 -5.22
C LEU A 57 -16.21 -4.66 -6.68
N ILE A 58 -15.25 -5.50 -7.09
CA ILE A 58 -15.22 -6.08 -8.44
C ILE A 58 -16.46 -6.95 -8.69
N GLU A 59 -16.81 -7.82 -7.74
CA GLU A 59 -17.97 -8.71 -7.84
C GLU A 59 -19.29 -7.93 -7.97
N GLU A 60 -19.40 -6.80 -7.27
CA GLU A 60 -20.54 -5.89 -7.36
C GLU A 60 -20.51 -4.96 -8.60
N GLY A 61 -19.46 -5.02 -9.41
CA GLY A 61 -19.27 -4.14 -10.56
C GLY A 61 -19.09 -2.67 -10.17
N GLN A 62 -18.48 -2.41 -9.01
CA GLN A 62 -18.27 -1.08 -8.43
C GLN A 62 -16.78 -0.79 -8.18
N GLY A 63 -16.48 0.47 -7.89
CA GLY A 63 -15.17 0.93 -7.40
C GLY A 63 -15.29 1.54 -6.01
N PHE A 64 -14.20 2.06 -5.46
CA PHE A 64 -14.23 2.85 -4.22
C PHE A 64 -14.97 4.20 -4.40
N TYR A 65 -15.06 4.67 -5.63
CA TYR A 65 -15.62 5.95 -6.02
C TYR A 65 -16.64 5.81 -7.15
N ARG A 66 -17.53 6.81 -7.22
CA ARG A 66 -18.40 7.07 -8.36
C ARG A 66 -18.16 8.49 -8.86
N THR A 67 -18.09 8.66 -10.18
CA THR A 67 -17.98 9.98 -10.81
C THR A 67 -19.27 10.28 -11.56
N GLU A 68 -20.00 11.29 -11.10
CA GLU A 68 -21.25 11.77 -11.72
C GLU A 68 -21.16 13.29 -11.90
N GLY A 69 -21.47 13.79 -13.10
CA GLY A 69 -21.44 15.23 -13.39
C GLY A 69 -20.07 15.89 -13.16
N GLY A 70 -18.98 15.14 -13.28
CA GLY A 70 -17.61 15.61 -13.02
C GLY A 70 -17.19 15.62 -11.55
N ALA A 71 -18.09 15.27 -10.61
CA ALA A 71 -17.77 15.14 -9.20
C ALA A 71 -17.47 13.68 -8.85
N THR A 72 -16.28 13.43 -8.29
CA THR A 72 -15.90 12.11 -7.75
C THR A 72 -16.26 12.05 -6.26
N ARG A 73 -17.07 11.07 -5.87
CA ARG A 73 -17.51 10.83 -4.49
C ARG A 73 -17.34 9.35 -4.13
N PRO A 74 -17.25 8.97 -2.84
CA PRO A 74 -17.29 7.57 -2.45
C PRO A 74 -18.48 6.84 -3.06
N ALA A 75 -18.31 5.58 -3.44
CA ALA A 75 -19.38 4.79 -4.02
C ALA A 75 -20.56 4.66 -3.04
N PRO A 76 -21.82 4.74 -3.50
CA PRO A 76 -22.99 4.56 -2.64
C PRO A 76 -22.97 3.19 -1.94
N GLY A 77 -23.28 3.17 -0.65
CA GLY A 77 -23.29 1.93 0.14
C GLY A 77 -21.92 1.45 0.62
N LEU A 78 -20.82 2.09 0.19
CA LEU A 78 -19.46 1.65 0.54
C LEU A 78 -19.20 1.55 2.04
N ASP A 79 -19.74 2.47 2.85
CA ASP A 79 -19.54 2.42 4.31
C ASP A 79 -20.17 1.16 4.92
N ALA A 80 -21.36 0.75 4.46
CA ALA A 80 -22.02 -0.47 4.92
C ALA A 80 -21.27 -1.73 4.46
N THR A 81 -20.78 -1.73 3.22
CA THR A 81 -19.93 -2.80 2.68
C THR A 81 -18.65 -2.95 3.50
N LEU A 82 -17.94 -1.86 3.77
CA LEU A 82 -16.70 -1.88 4.55
C LEU A 82 -16.95 -2.37 5.98
N GLU A 83 -18.09 -2.02 6.59
CA GLU A 83 -18.43 -2.50 7.93
C GLU A 83 -18.68 -4.02 7.97
N ALA A 84 -19.38 -4.55 6.98
CA ALA A 84 -19.58 -5.99 6.85
C ALA A 84 -18.24 -6.73 6.67
N LEU A 85 -17.38 -6.25 5.77
CA LEU A 85 -16.07 -6.85 5.52
C LEU A 85 -15.14 -6.78 6.73
N ARG A 86 -15.18 -5.68 7.50
CA ARG A 86 -14.43 -5.56 8.76
C ARG A 86 -14.89 -6.58 9.79
N THR A 87 -16.21 -6.77 9.91
CA THR A 87 -16.80 -7.75 10.82
C THR A 87 -16.36 -9.16 10.46
N GLU A 88 -16.42 -9.53 9.17
CA GLU A 88 -15.97 -10.83 8.68
C GLU A 88 -14.48 -11.06 8.93
N ALA A 89 -13.65 -10.05 8.70
CA ALA A 89 -12.21 -10.12 8.92
C ALA A 89 -11.78 -10.01 10.40
N GLY A 90 -12.72 -9.77 11.32
CA GLY A 90 -12.40 -9.52 12.74
C GLY A 90 -11.60 -8.23 12.98
N ILE A 91 -11.65 -7.27 12.04
CA ILE A 91 -10.90 -6.02 12.11
C ILE A 91 -11.71 -4.98 12.87
N VAL A 92 -11.17 -4.51 13.99
CA VAL A 92 -11.76 -3.38 14.73
C VAL A 92 -11.31 -2.06 14.10
N PRO A 93 -12.21 -1.26 13.52
CA PRO A 93 -11.84 0.00 12.89
C PRO A 93 -11.35 1.01 13.92
N ARG A 94 -10.36 1.82 13.54
CA ARG A 94 -9.84 2.92 14.34
C ARG A 94 -9.59 4.17 13.52
N ALA A 95 -9.63 5.32 14.19
CA ALA A 95 -9.24 6.57 13.57
C ALA A 95 -7.74 6.54 13.23
N LEU A 96 -7.42 6.75 11.96
CA LEU A 96 -6.04 6.89 11.48
C LEU A 96 -5.76 8.35 11.15
N SER A 97 -4.71 8.91 11.75
CA SER A 97 -4.21 10.22 11.36
C SER A 97 -3.58 10.17 9.97
N ARG A 98 -3.47 11.34 9.32
CA ARG A 98 -2.78 11.45 8.02
C ARG A 98 -1.38 10.85 8.07
N ILE A 99 -0.60 11.15 9.11
CA ILE A 99 0.78 10.66 9.27
C ILE A 99 0.79 9.13 9.41
N GLN A 100 -0.16 8.54 10.15
CA GLN A 100 -0.27 7.09 10.26
C GLN A 100 -0.59 6.43 8.93
N ILE A 101 -1.50 7.01 8.14
CA ILE A 101 -1.81 6.53 6.78
C ILE A 101 -0.56 6.60 5.91
N GLN A 102 0.18 7.72 5.93
CA GLN A 102 1.40 7.91 5.15
C GLN A 102 2.47 6.88 5.51
N ALA A 103 2.73 6.69 6.81
CA ALA A 103 3.69 5.70 7.30
C ALA A 103 3.32 4.28 6.86
N ARG A 104 2.03 3.91 6.89
CA ARG A 104 1.55 2.60 6.40
C ARG A 104 1.80 2.43 4.90
N LEU A 105 1.48 3.44 4.09
CA LEU A 105 1.69 3.38 2.63
C LEU A 105 3.17 3.19 2.30
N LEU A 106 4.05 3.98 2.92
CA LEU A 106 5.49 3.89 2.69
C LEU A 106 6.06 2.54 3.19
N ALA A 107 5.69 2.12 4.40
CA ALA A 107 6.19 0.88 4.98
C ALA A 107 5.78 -0.35 4.16
N GLU A 108 4.51 -0.44 3.73
CA GLU A 108 4.05 -1.59 2.94
C GLU A 108 4.64 -1.62 1.53
N LEU A 109 4.87 -0.46 0.90
CA LEU A 109 5.61 -0.40 -0.38
C LEU A 109 7.06 -0.87 -0.21
N ALA A 110 7.73 -0.45 0.87
CA ALA A 110 9.07 -0.93 1.17
C ALA A 110 9.10 -2.42 1.52
N ALA A 111 8.07 -2.94 2.18
CA ALA A 111 7.96 -4.36 2.50
C ALA A 111 7.90 -5.23 1.25
N GLU A 112 7.14 -4.78 0.24
CA GLU A 112 7.10 -5.43 -1.07
C GLU A 112 8.47 -5.38 -1.77
N GLY A 113 9.13 -4.22 -1.75
CA GLY A 113 10.49 -4.05 -2.26
C GLY A 113 11.50 -5.01 -1.61
N ALA A 114 11.46 -5.12 -0.28
CA ALA A 114 12.31 -6.02 0.48
C ALA A 114 12.04 -7.50 0.17
N ALA A 115 10.78 -7.88 -0.07
CA ALA A 115 10.44 -9.23 -0.52
C ALA A 115 11.02 -9.52 -1.92
N MET A 116 10.90 -8.57 -2.86
CA MET A 116 11.49 -8.71 -4.19
C MET A 116 13.02 -8.86 -4.16
N LEU A 117 13.71 -8.11 -3.28
CA LEU A 117 15.15 -8.25 -3.08
C LEU A 117 15.52 -9.60 -2.47
N GLN A 118 14.78 -10.05 -1.46
CA GLN A 118 15.05 -11.32 -0.79
C GLN A 118 14.87 -12.51 -1.72
N ASP A 119 13.83 -12.49 -2.55
CA ASP A 119 13.49 -13.59 -3.45
C ASP A 119 14.28 -13.51 -4.77
N GLY A 120 15.11 -12.48 -4.96
CA GLY A 120 15.95 -12.28 -6.13
C GLY A 120 15.21 -11.77 -7.37
N ALA A 121 13.98 -11.29 -7.22
CA ALA A 121 13.21 -10.65 -8.29
C ALA A 121 13.71 -9.23 -8.62
N ALA A 122 14.35 -8.58 -7.64
CA ALA A 122 15.14 -7.36 -7.83
C ALA A 122 16.55 -7.59 -7.28
N HIS A 123 17.55 -6.97 -7.90
CA HIS A 123 18.95 -7.14 -7.49
C HIS A 123 19.48 -5.98 -6.65
N ARG A 124 18.92 -4.78 -6.82
CA ARG A 124 19.36 -3.55 -6.15
C ARG A 124 18.16 -2.82 -5.57
N ALA A 125 18.34 -2.17 -4.42
CA ALA A 125 17.30 -1.35 -3.81
C ALA A 125 16.92 -0.17 -4.73
N LEU A 126 17.90 0.38 -5.44
CA LEU A 126 17.68 1.42 -6.44
C LEU A 126 16.77 0.98 -7.58
N ASP A 127 16.85 -0.28 -8.03
CA ASP A 127 15.98 -0.78 -9.10
C ASP A 127 14.51 -0.79 -8.67
N VAL A 128 14.25 -1.15 -7.41
CA VAL A 128 12.91 -1.07 -6.80
C VAL A 128 12.43 0.37 -6.72
N ASP A 129 13.28 1.29 -6.29
CA ASP A 129 12.93 2.70 -6.15
C ASP A 129 12.57 3.34 -7.51
N VAL A 130 13.39 3.08 -8.53
CA VAL A 130 13.13 3.55 -9.90
C VAL A 130 11.84 2.93 -10.45
N ALA A 131 11.62 1.62 -10.24
CA ALA A 131 10.39 0.96 -10.65
C ALA A 131 9.15 1.58 -9.99
N ALA A 132 9.21 1.90 -8.69
CA ALA A 132 8.11 2.54 -7.98
C ALA A 132 7.80 3.95 -8.53
N VAL A 133 8.83 4.73 -8.87
CA VAL A 133 8.65 6.03 -9.53
C VAL A 133 7.94 5.87 -10.88
N LEU A 134 8.42 4.95 -11.73
CA LEU A 134 7.92 4.79 -13.09
C LEU A 134 6.52 4.14 -13.14
N ALA A 135 6.30 3.08 -12.38
CA ALA A 135 5.07 2.30 -12.44
C ALA A 135 3.98 2.85 -11.51
N LEU A 136 4.35 3.30 -10.30
CA LEU A 136 3.41 3.73 -9.28
C LEU A 136 3.36 5.26 -9.15
N GLY A 137 4.11 6.01 -9.96
CA GLY A 137 4.19 7.46 -9.83
C GLY A 137 4.63 7.89 -8.44
N PHE A 138 5.53 7.13 -7.81
CA PHE A 138 6.11 7.49 -6.52
C PHE A 138 6.78 8.87 -6.60
N PRO A 139 6.63 9.75 -5.60
CA PRO A 139 7.15 11.11 -5.67
C PRO A 139 8.67 11.12 -5.73
N THR A 140 9.25 11.60 -6.84
CA THR A 140 10.71 11.65 -7.04
C THR A 140 11.44 12.46 -5.98
N ALA A 141 10.80 13.50 -5.43
CA ALA A 141 11.35 14.30 -4.33
C ALA A 141 11.51 13.51 -3.02
N LEU A 142 10.86 12.34 -2.90
CA LEU A 142 11.03 11.41 -1.78
C LEU A 142 12.01 10.27 -2.11
N GLY A 143 12.65 10.27 -3.29
CA GLY A 143 13.46 9.14 -3.76
C GLY A 143 12.55 7.99 -4.18
N GLY A 144 12.51 6.94 -3.36
CA GLY A 144 11.65 5.77 -3.54
C GLY A 144 11.31 5.09 -2.20
N PRO A 145 10.50 4.02 -2.21
CA PRO A 145 10.11 3.30 -1.00
C PRO A 145 11.29 2.73 -0.19
N MET A 146 12.33 2.23 -0.84
CA MET A 146 13.52 1.67 -0.17
C MET A 146 14.32 2.78 0.50
N PHE A 147 14.59 3.87 -0.23
CA PHE A 147 15.18 5.07 0.35
C PHE A 147 14.36 5.60 1.54
N GLN A 148 13.03 5.67 1.43
CA GLN A 148 12.18 6.13 2.54
C GLN A 148 12.21 5.19 3.75
N ALA A 149 12.34 3.88 3.54
CA ALA A 149 12.48 2.93 4.65
C ALA A 149 13.76 3.18 5.46
N ASP A 150 14.86 3.52 4.78
CA ASP A 150 16.12 3.90 5.42
C ASP A 150 15.96 5.20 6.22
N GLN A 151 15.31 6.21 5.64
CA GLN A 151 15.07 7.52 6.29
C GLN A 151 14.14 7.41 7.52
N MET A 152 13.14 6.54 7.47
CA MET A 152 12.22 6.27 8.59
C MET A 152 12.87 5.42 9.69
N GLY A 153 13.96 4.73 9.39
CA GLY A 153 14.64 3.77 10.24
C GLY A 153 14.05 2.36 10.13
N LEU A 154 14.89 1.40 9.72
CA LEU A 154 14.48 0.03 9.44
C LEU A 154 13.81 -0.69 10.62
N LEU A 155 14.30 -0.46 11.85
CA LEU A 155 13.71 -1.07 13.05
C LEU A 155 12.29 -0.58 13.30
N ALA A 156 12.05 0.74 13.14
CA ALA A 156 10.73 1.34 13.33
C ALA A 156 9.75 0.87 12.25
N THR A 157 10.19 0.89 10.98
CA THR A 157 9.40 0.41 9.84
C THR A 157 9.04 -1.07 9.97
N ARG A 158 10.01 -1.92 10.32
CA ARG A 158 9.76 -3.35 10.57
C ARG A 158 8.79 -3.59 11.73
N THR A 159 8.89 -2.79 12.80
CA THR A 159 7.97 -2.88 13.93
C THR A 159 6.56 -2.53 13.51
N LEU A 160 6.37 -1.45 12.75
CA LEU A 160 5.08 -1.09 12.15
C LEU A 160 4.54 -2.24 11.30
N LEU A 161 5.33 -2.78 10.37
CA LEU A 161 4.90 -3.89 9.51
C LEU A 161 4.46 -5.12 10.30
N ARG A 162 5.11 -5.42 11.43
CA ARG A 162 4.65 -6.49 12.33
C ARG A 162 3.27 -6.23 12.90
N THR A 163 2.97 -5.00 13.30
CA THR A 163 1.62 -4.65 13.78
C THR A 163 0.54 -4.71 12.69
N LEU A 164 0.93 -4.64 11.40
CA LEU A 164 0.00 -4.74 10.28
C LEU A 164 -0.36 -6.18 9.93
N GLN A 165 0.33 -7.19 10.49
CA GLN A 165 -0.01 -8.59 10.27
C GLN A 165 -1.39 -8.93 10.84
N ASP A 166 -1.77 -8.32 11.96
CA ASP A 166 -3.12 -8.43 12.55
C ASP A 166 -4.21 -7.86 11.62
N GLU A 167 -3.81 -7.09 10.60
CA GLU A 167 -4.67 -6.51 9.57
C GLU A 167 -4.49 -7.22 8.21
N GLY A 168 -3.89 -8.40 8.20
CA GLY A 168 -3.68 -9.22 7.00
C GLY A 168 -2.53 -8.79 6.10
N ALA A 169 -1.56 -8.01 6.61
CA ALA A 169 -0.30 -7.80 5.89
C ALA A 169 0.57 -9.06 5.97
N PRO A 170 1.38 -9.38 4.93
CA PRO A 170 2.38 -10.44 5.01
C PRO A 170 3.40 -10.17 6.11
N ALA A 171 4.03 -11.23 6.62
CA ALA A 171 5.17 -11.08 7.50
C ALA A 171 6.31 -10.34 6.76
N PRO A 172 7.02 -9.40 7.42
CA PRO A 172 8.18 -8.75 6.82
C PRO A 172 9.23 -9.78 6.41
N ALA A 173 9.87 -9.56 5.26
CA ALA A 173 11.01 -10.35 4.80
C ALA A 173 12.10 -10.46 5.88
N ALA A 174 12.80 -11.61 5.95
CA ALA A 174 13.94 -11.79 6.84
C ALA A 174 15.09 -10.82 6.53
N LEU A 175 15.16 -10.30 5.30
CA LEU A 175 16.11 -9.26 4.89
C LEU A 175 16.09 -8.05 5.84
N TRP A 176 14.92 -7.63 6.34
CA TRP A 176 14.83 -6.54 7.33
C TRP A 176 15.65 -6.84 8.59
N ASP A 177 15.60 -8.08 9.10
CA ASP A 177 16.38 -8.49 10.27
C ASP A 177 17.88 -8.56 9.98
N VAL A 178 18.25 -9.01 8.79
CA VAL A 178 19.65 -9.06 8.35
C VAL A 178 20.24 -7.66 8.32
N LEU A 179 19.57 -6.69 7.70
CA LEU A 179 20.04 -5.31 7.62
C LEU A 179 20.16 -4.67 9.01
N VAL A 180 19.10 -4.75 9.83
CA VAL A 180 19.08 -4.19 11.18
C VAL A 180 20.20 -4.78 12.05
N ARG A 181 20.41 -6.09 12.03
CA ARG A 181 21.46 -6.75 12.84
C ARG A 181 22.87 -6.34 12.43
N ASN A 182 23.08 -6.06 11.14
CA ASN A 182 24.38 -5.68 10.61
C ASN A 182 24.60 -4.16 10.58
N GLY A 183 23.66 -3.35 11.05
CA GLY A 183 23.74 -1.89 10.98
C GLY A 183 23.77 -1.36 9.55
N ARG A 184 23.15 -2.09 8.61
CA ARG A 184 23.07 -1.75 7.19
C ARG A 184 21.70 -1.18 6.83
N HIS A 185 21.67 -0.49 5.71
CA HIS A 185 20.53 0.12 5.05
C HIS A 185 20.22 -0.61 3.73
N PHE A 186 19.06 -0.37 3.14
CA PHE A 186 18.76 -0.91 1.80
C PHE A 186 19.69 -0.32 0.75
N GLY A 187 20.04 0.97 0.85
CA GLY A 187 21.02 1.59 -0.06
C GLY A 187 22.39 0.91 -0.05
N ASP A 188 22.77 0.22 1.02
CA ASP A 188 24.04 -0.55 1.07
C ASP A 188 23.99 -1.82 0.21
N LEU A 189 22.83 -2.16 -0.38
CA LEU A 189 22.66 -3.31 -1.29
C LEU A 189 22.85 -2.92 -2.78
N ASP A 190 23.14 -1.66 -3.07
CA ASP A 190 23.25 -1.16 -4.44
C ASP A 190 24.66 -1.33 -5.05
N ASP A 191 25.63 -1.78 -4.26
CA ASP A 191 27.05 -1.99 -4.59
C ASP A 191 27.34 -3.34 -5.27
#